data_AF-A0A419KNC8-F1
#
_entry.id   AF-A0A419KNC8-F1
#
_cell.length_a   1.000
_cell.length_b   1.000
_cell.length_c   1.000
_cell.angle_alpha   90.00
_cell.angle_beta   90.00
_cell.angle_gamma   90.00
#
_symmetry.space_group_name_H-M   'P 1'
#
loop_
_entity.id
_entity.type
_entity.pdbx_description
1 polymer ?
#
loop_
_entity_poly.entity_id
_entity_poly.type
_entity_poly.pdbx_seq_one_letter_code
_entity_poly.pdbx_strand_id
1 'polypeptide(L)'
;MNMVRIIDVHGHLSKFWLPMPWKNSDIIKYLDKFGIEKFVASSLLSICENFVEGNKETSRFVREYPGRVYGYVVVNPHYLRESLTEIEKYSKIDGFVGIKIHDGYYMQIEPLTSPVWREIWRSIADLGWAVLCHDSLASIAKIAPEYPDVPFISAHATNLTYAVKYAKEEYRPNIFLEICGTARRYGIIEALVETLGSADNIIFGTDLPLLSPASSIGKVMNAEIPEKEKEKILYKNALRIFQF
;
A
#
# COMPACT_ATOMS: atom_id res chain seq x y z
N MET A 1 -24.46 8.98 13.48
CA MET A 1 -23.68 8.38 12.37
C MET A 1 -22.82 7.29 12.97
N ASN A 2 -22.92 6.05 12.50
CA ASN A 2 -21.99 5.01 12.94
C ASN A 2 -20.57 5.44 12.60
N MET A 3 -19.61 5.26 13.51
CA MET A 3 -18.21 5.53 13.20
C MET A 3 -17.78 4.59 12.07
N VAL A 4 -17.36 5.18 10.96
CA VAL A 4 -16.80 4.43 9.83
C VAL A 4 -15.43 3.93 10.25
N ARG A 5 -15.24 2.61 10.22
CA ARG A 5 -13.94 2.00 10.49
C ARG A 5 -13.05 2.21 9.26
N ILE A 6 -11.78 2.52 9.48
CA ILE A 6 -10.83 2.79 8.39
C ILE A 6 -9.57 1.96 8.59
N ILE A 7 -9.08 1.33 7.53
CA ILE A 7 -7.75 0.72 7.48
C ILE A 7 -6.96 1.45 6.41
N ASP A 8 -5.84 2.02 6.81
CA ASP A 8 -4.92 2.72 5.92
C ASP A 8 -3.76 1.81 5.57
N VAL A 9 -3.70 1.38 4.31
CA VAL A 9 -2.70 0.40 3.84
C VAL A 9 -1.47 1.06 3.23
N HIS A 10 -1.38 2.39 3.27
CA HIS A 10 -0.26 3.12 2.67
C HIS A 10 0.14 4.29 3.54
N GLY A 11 1.18 4.09 4.34
CA GLY A 11 1.88 5.20 4.96
C GLY A 11 3.33 4.90 5.29
N HIS A 12 3.93 5.89 5.94
CA HIS A 12 5.37 6.04 6.02
C HIS A 12 5.86 6.42 7.41
N LEU A 13 7.03 5.93 7.75
CA LEU A 13 7.82 6.36 8.91
C LEU A 13 9.03 7.16 8.42
N SER A 14 9.74 7.82 9.35
CA SER A 14 10.93 8.61 9.07
C SER A 14 10.70 9.79 8.14
N LYS A 15 11.59 10.77 8.21
CA LYS A 15 11.46 11.95 7.37
C LYS A 15 12.01 11.66 5.98
N PHE A 16 11.45 12.36 5.01
CA PHE A 16 12.15 12.61 3.75
C PHE A 16 13.39 13.48 4.02
N TRP A 17 14.29 13.64 3.04
CA TRP A 17 15.48 14.54 3.17
C TRP A 17 15.13 16.03 3.37
N LEU A 18 13.84 16.37 3.34
CA LEU A 18 13.35 17.71 3.66
C LEU A 18 13.11 17.85 5.17
N PRO A 19 13.31 19.05 5.75
CA PRO A 19 13.05 19.30 7.16
C PRO A 19 11.55 19.24 7.45
N MET A 20 11.05 18.04 7.71
CA MET A 20 9.65 17.81 8.07
C MET A 20 9.47 17.93 9.60
N PRO A 21 8.42 18.61 10.10
CA PRO A 21 8.29 18.96 11.51
C PRO A 21 7.65 17.86 12.39
N TRP A 22 7.64 16.60 11.97
CA TRP A 22 6.96 15.50 12.66
C TRP A 22 7.92 14.41 13.17
N LYS A 23 7.46 13.59 14.12
CA LYS A 23 8.11 12.35 14.57
C LYS A 23 7.16 11.18 14.32
N ASN A 24 7.68 9.94 14.25
CA ASN A 24 6.83 8.76 14.03
C ASN A 24 5.68 8.67 15.06
N SER A 25 5.90 9.08 16.32
CA SER A 25 4.85 9.13 17.35
C SER A 25 3.67 10.07 17.02
N ASP A 26 3.87 11.08 16.17
CA ASP A 26 2.78 11.98 15.74
C ASP A 26 1.81 11.30 14.77
N ILE A 27 2.22 10.23 14.09
CA ILE A 27 1.35 9.41 13.23
C ILE A 27 0.18 8.89 14.04
N ILE A 28 0.42 8.36 15.24
CA ILE A 28 -0.64 7.80 16.10
C ILE A 28 -1.71 8.84 16.44
N LYS A 29 -1.30 10.08 16.74
CA LYS A 29 -2.23 11.19 16.99
C LYS A 29 -3.13 11.45 15.77
N TYR A 30 -2.59 11.31 14.56
CA TYR A 30 -3.37 11.43 13.32
C TYR A 30 -4.29 10.23 13.11
N LEU A 31 -3.83 9.00 13.37
CA LEU A 31 -4.70 7.82 13.30
C LEU A 31 -5.91 7.99 14.23
N ASP A 32 -5.69 8.43 15.46
CA ASP A 32 -6.76 8.66 16.44
C ASP A 32 -7.70 9.79 16.01
N LYS A 33 -7.14 10.92 15.56
CA LYS A 33 -7.93 12.07 15.09
C LYS A 33 -8.86 11.73 13.94
N PHE A 34 -8.43 10.85 13.04
CA PHE A 34 -9.19 10.47 11.85
C PHE A 34 -9.94 9.13 11.99
N GLY A 35 -9.89 8.48 13.16
CA GLY A 35 -10.55 7.19 13.39
C GLY A 35 -9.97 6.04 12.55
N ILE A 36 -8.70 6.12 12.16
CA ILE A 36 -8.01 5.05 11.42
C ILE A 36 -7.70 3.92 12.40
N GLU A 37 -8.32 2.76 12.19
CA GLU A 37 -8.25 1.62 13.08
C GLU A 37 -6.92 0.87 12.98
N LYS A 38 -6.45 0.65 11.75
CA LYS A 38 -5.20 -0.07 11.46
C LYS A 38 -4.41 0.70 10.40
N PHE A 39 -3.10 0.67 10.53
CA PHE A 39 -2.18 1.40 9.67
C PHE A 39 -1.03 0.50 9.22
N VAL A 40 -0.81 0.38 7.91
CA VAL A 40 0.30 -0.40 7.34
C VAL A 40 1.38 0.56 6.84
N ALA A 41 2.59 0.43 7.39
CA ALA A 41 3.66 1.40 7.24
C ALA A 41 4.93 0.81 6.63
N SER A 42 5.69 1.65 5.95
CA SER A 42 7.07 1.37 5.51
C SER A 42 7.96 2.59 5.77
N SER A 43 9.20 2.40 6.23
CA SER A 43 10.08 3.53 6.51
C SER A 43 10.53 4.23 5.21
N LEU A 44 10.52 5.56 5.18
CA LEU A 44 11.16 6.35 4.11
C LEU A 44 12.67 6.18 4.12
N LEU A 45 13.29 5.88 5.27
CA LEU A 45 14.70 5.49 5.31
C LEU A 45 14.93 4.25 4.43
N SER A 46 13.98 3.31 4.42
CA SER A 46 14.12 2.13 3.57
C SER A 46 14.06 2.45 2.09
N ILE A 47 13.13 3.34 1.72
CA ILE A 47 12.82 3.68 0.33
C ILE A 47 13.89 4.60 -0.27
N CYS A 48 14.45 5.49 0.53
CA CYS A 48 15.32 6.57 0.05
C CYS A 48 16.82 6.31 0.29
N GLU A 49 17.19 5.49 1.26
CA GLU A 49 18.58 5.33 1.67
C GLU A 49 18.99 3.87 1.94
N ASN A 50 18.59 3.31 3.09
CA ASN A 50 19.03 2.00 3.57
C ASN A 50 17.83 1.16 4.01
N PHE A 51 17.41 0.23 3.15
CA PHE A 51 16.26 -0.64 3.39
C PHE A 51 16.39 -1.53 4.62
N VAL A 52 17.59 -1.98 4.99
CA VAL A 52 17.78 -2.83 6.18
C VAL A 52 17.54 -2.04 7.48
N GLU A 53 18.13 -0.84 7.60
CA GLU A 53 17.92 -0.01 8.80
C GLU A 53 16.50 0.59 8.84
N GLY A 54 15.91 0.91 7.70
CA GLY A 54 14.52 1.37 7.64
C GLY A 54 13.52 0.26 7.97
N ASN A 55 13.74 -0.99 7.53
CA ASN A 55 12.88 -2.12 7.91
C ASN A 55 12.96 -2.41 9.41
N LYS A 56 14.15 -2.26 9.98
CA LYS A 56 14.37 -2.33 11.43
C LYS A 56 13.65 -1.20 12.18
N GLU A 57 13.56 0.00 11.60
CA GLU A 57 12.72 1.07 12.13
C GLU A 57 11.24 0.69 12.10
N THR A 58 10.74 0.21 10.96
CA THR A 58 9.35 -0.28 10.84
C THR A 58 9.05 -1.34 11.89
N SER A 59 9.95 -2.31 12.07
CA SER A 59 9.81 -3.35 13.10
C SER A 59 9.75 -2.80 14.53
N ARG A 60 10.53 -1.76 14.86
CA ARG A 60 10.41 -1.09 16.16
C ARG A 60 9.03 -0.49 16.34
N PHE A 61 8.53 0.25 15.36
CA PHE A 61 7.25 0.93 15.44
C PHE A 61 6.06 -0.05 15.48
N VAL A 62 6.10 -1.15 14.73
CA VAL A 62 5.12 -2.25 14.82
C VAL A 62 5.05 -2.82 16.25
N ARG A 63 6.21 -3.05 16.89
CA ARG A 63 6.26 -3.56 18.27
C ARG A 63 5.81 -2.56 19.34
N GLU A 64 5.93 -1.27 19.07
CA GLU A 64 5.42 -0.22 19.97
C GLU A 64 3.88 -0.14 19.95
N TYR A 65 3.24 -0.50 18.82
CA TYR A 65 1.79 -0.39 18.62
C TYR A 65 1.18 -1.67 18.02
N PRO A 66 1.30 -2.83 18.69
CA PRO A 66 0.82 -4.12 18.16
C PRO A 66 -0.70 -4.11 17.95
N GLY A 67 -1.16 -4.72 16.85
CA GLY A 67 -2.58 -4.77 16.47
C GLY A 67 -3.15 -3.45 15.93
N ARG A 68 -2.37 -2.37 15.99
CA ARG A 68 -2.71 -1.03 15.49
C ARG A 68 -1.85 -0.65 14.29
N VAL A 69 -0.56 -0.97 14.35
CA VAL A 69 0.38 -0.71 13.27
C VAL A 69 0.97 -2.02 12.75
N TYR A 70 1.01 -2.12 11.43
CA TYR A 70 1.54 -3.25 10.68
C TYR A 70 2.64 -2.75 9.75
N GLY A 71 3.54 -3.65 9.35
CA GLY A 71 4.72 -3.35 8.55
C GLY A 71 4.69 -3.98 7.17
N TYR A 72 5.17 -3.22 6.18
CA TYR A 72 5.74 -3.82 4.98
C TYR A 72 7.24 -4.01 5.15
N VAL A 73 7.78 -5.10 4.61
CA VAL A 73 9.21 -5.21 4.34
C VAL A 73 9.51 -4.49 3.03
N VAL A 74 10.37 -3.48 3.07
CA VAL A 74 10.88 -2.87 1.83
C VAL A 74 12.02 -3.74 1.30
N VAL A 75 11.96 -4.06 0.02
CA VAL A 75 12.99 -4.88 -0.66
C VAL A 75 13.63 -4.11 -1.80
N ASN A 76 14.90 -4.39 -2.07
CA ASN A 76 15.66 -3.76 -3.15
C ASN A 76 16.25 -4.82 -4.10
N PRO A 77 15.86 -4.86 -5.39
CA PRO A 77 16.32 -5.89 -6.31
C PRO A 77 17.83 -5.86 -6.59
N HIS A 78 18.50 -4.72 -6.41
CA HIS A 78 19.96 -4.63 -6.54
C HIS A 78 20.70 -5.41 -5.44
N TYR A 79 20.01 -5.66 -4.32
CA TYR A 79 20.50 -6.39 -3.15
C TYR A 79 19.62 -7.61 -2.90
N LEU A 80 19.57 -8.53 -3.88
CA LEU A 80 18.66 -9.68 -3.86
C LEU A 80 18.86 -10.53 -2.60
N ARG A 81 20.10 -10.85 -2.22
CA ARG A 81 20.39 -11.71 -1.08
C ARG A 81 19.89 -11.08 0.24
N GLU A 82 20.15 -9.80 0.42
CA GLU A 82 19.73 -9.02 1.57
C GLU A 82 18.21 -8.88 1.61
N SER A 83 17.57 -8.67 0.46
CA SER A 83 16.10 -8.62 0.35
C SER A 83 15.45 -9.94 0.76
N LEU A 84 15.97 -11.07 0.27
CA LEU A 84 15.49 -12.40 0.68
C LEU A 84 15.69 -12.66 2.18
N THR A 85 16.83 -12.21 2.72
CA THR A 85 17.14 -12.32 4.16
C THR A 85 16.16 -11.50 5.00
N GLU A 86 15.83 -10.28 4.58
CA GLU A 86 14.88 -9.41 5.29
C GLU A 86 13.45 -9.96 5.20
N ILE A 87 13.03 -10.49 4.05
CA ILE A 87 11.74 -11.20 3.91
C ILE A 87 11.67 -12.38 4.89
N GLU A 88 12.67 -13.27 4.89
CA GLU A 88 12.69 -14.44 5.76
C GLU A 88 12.69 -14.08 7.26
N LYS A 89 13.39 -13.00 7.61
CA LYS A 89 13.48 -12.52 8.99
C LYS A 89 12.15 -11.95 9.48
N TYR A 90 11.51 -11.08 8.71
CA TYR A 90 10.28 -10.41 9.13
C TYR A 90 9.03 -11.25 8.88
N SER A 91 9.07 -12.28 8.03
CA SER A 91 7.99 -13.28 7.93
C SER A 91 7.79 -14.10 9.21
N LYS A 92 8.78 -14.10 10.10
CA LYS A 92 8.74 -14.75 11.42
C LYS A 92 8.33 -13.78 12.55
N ILE A 93 8.00 -12.53 12.23
CA ILE A 93 7.67 -11.49 13.20
C ILE A 93 6.21 -11.06 12.99
N ASP A 94 5.39 -11.20 14.04
CA ASP A 94 4.00 -10.77 14.03
C ASP A 94 3.89 -9.27 13.68
N GLY A 95 2.88 -8.94 12.87
CA GLY A 95 2.59 -7.57 12.44
C GLY A 95 3.21 -7.17 11.09
N PHE A 96 4.01 -8.01 10.45
CA PHE A 96 4.39 -7.82 9.05
C PHE A 96 3.41 -8.54 8.12
N VAL A 97 2.92 -7.82 7.11
CA VAL A 97 1.74 -8.25 6.32
C VAL A 97 1.96 -8.15 4.80
N GLY A 98 3.19 -7.85 4.39
CA GLY A 98 3.48 -7.63 2.99
C GLY A 98 4.88 -7.12 2.72
N ILE A 99 5.14 -6.89 1.44
CA ILE A 99 6.32 -6.16 0.98
C ILE A 99 5.93 -4.85 0.31
N LYS A 100 6.83 -3.87 0.36
CA LYS A 100 6.72 -2.59 -0.35
C LYS A 100 7.85 -2.48 -1.36
N ILE A 101 7.46 -2.11 -2.58
CA ILE A 101 8.38 -1.92 -3.70
C ILE A 101 8.27 -0.49 -4.19
N HIS A 102 9.42 0.10 -4.50
CA HIS A 102 9.52 1.44 -5.03
C HIS A 102 10.42 1.42 -6.24
N ASP A 103 9.95 1.96 -7.37
CA ASP A 103 10.63 1.99 -8.65
C ASP A 103 11.40 3.29 -8.91
N GLY A 104 11.21 4.31 -8.06
CA GLY A 104 11.99 5.55 -8.03
C GLY A 104 13.28 5.50 -7.18
N TYR A 105 14.00 6.62 -7.17
CA TYR A 105 15.24 6.86 -6.43
C TYR A 105 16.40 5.93 -6.83
N TYR A 106 17.11 5.36 -5.86
CA TYR A 106 18.25 4.47 -6.08
C TYR A 106 17.82 3.02 -6.36
N MET A 107 16.52 2.73 -6.25
CA MET A 107 15.98 1.38 -6.42
C MET A 107 15.69 1.02 -7.89
N GLN A 108 15.87 1.98 -8.83
CA GLN A 108 15.63 1.88 -10.28
C GLN A 108 15.58 0.44 -10.77
N ILE A 109 14.36 -0.03 -11.02
CA ILE A 109 14.08 -1.45 -11.10
C ILE A 109 14.30 -1.98 -12.51
N GLU A 110 14.90 -3.16 -12.60
CA GLU A 110 14.62 -4.06 -13.72
C GLU A 110 13.10 -4.33 -13.79
N PRO A 111 12.53 -4.64 -14.97
CA PRO A 111 11.11 -4.97 -15.08
C PRO A 111 10.68 -5.99 -14.01
N LEU A 112 9.48 -5.85 -13.43
CA LEU A 112 8.97 -6.79 -12.40
C LEU A 112 8.89 -8.26 -12.87
N THR A 113 9.05 -8.51 -14.17
CA THR A 113 9.13 -9.83 -14.80
C THR A 113 10.57 -10.40 -14.87
N SER A 114 11.58 -9.66 -14.41
CA SER A 114 12.98 -10.05 -14.48
C SER A 114 13.30 -11.26 -13.58
N PRO A 115 14.38 -12.02 -13.87
CA PRO A 115 14.77 -13.16 -13.03
C PRO A 115 14.97 -12.79 -11.55
N VAL A 116 15.53 -11.61 -11.26
CA VAL A 116 15.74 -11.11 -9.90
C VAL A 116 14.42 -10.95 -9.16
N TRP A 117 13.44 -10.30 -9.78
CA TRP A 117 12.11 -10.14 -9.19
C TRP A 117 11.38 -11.47 -9.01
N ARG A 118 11.57 -12.43 -9.94
CA ARG A 118 10.99 -13.77 -9.82
C ARG A 118 11.48 -14.53 -8.59
N GLU A 119 12.74 -14.36 -8.19
CA GLU A 119 13.23 -14.92 -6.92
C GLU A 119 12.54 -14.28 -5.71
N ILE A 120 12.32 -12.96 -5.74
CA ILE A 120 11.56 -12.24 -4.69
C ILE A 120 10.10 -12.74 -4.65
N TRP A 121 9.42 -12.85 -5.78
CA TRP A 121 8.03 -13.32 -5.83
C TRP A 121 7.85 -14.72 -5.27
N ARG A 122 8.74 -15.65 -5.63
CA ARG A 122 8.75 -17.00 -5.06
C ARG A 122 8.89 -16.99 -3.55
N SER A 123 9.69 -16.08 -2.99
CA SER A 123 9.90 -16.00 -1.54
C SER A 123 8.68 -15.51 -0.76
N ILE A 124 7.72 -14.85 -1.42
CA ILE A 124 6.50 -14.33 -0.78
C ILE A 124 5.21 -15.07 -1.16
N ALA A 125 5.26 -15.94 -2.18
CA ALA A 125 4.07 -16.54 -2.79
C ALA A 125 3.19 -17.28 -1.77
N ASP A 126 3.81 -17.98 -0.82
CA ASP A 126 3.11 -18.80 0.18
C ASP A 126 2.91 -18.08 1.54
N LEU A 127 3.32 -16.81 1.66
CA LEU A 127 3.21 -16.06 2.91
C LEU A 127 1.82 -15.46 3.14
N GLY A 128 0.96 -15.43 2.10
CA GLY A 128 -0.31 -14.68 2.15
C GLY A 128 -0.11 -13.18 2.30
N TRP A 129 1.07 -12.69 1.91
CA TRP A 129 1.51 -11.31 2.02
C TRP A 129 1.06 -10.49 0.81
N ALA A 130 0.64 -9.24 1.05
CA ALA A 130 0.33 -8.29 -0.02
C ALA A 130 1.60 -7.58 -0.53
N VAL A 131 1.54 -7.05 -1.75
CA VAL A 131 2.61 -6.28 -2.38
C VAL A 131 2.10 -4.88 -2.65
N LEU A 132 2.65 -3.87 -1.98
CA LEU A 132 2.37 -2.47 -2.30
C LEU A 132 3.48 -1.95 -3.23
N CYS A 133 3.15 -1.64 -4.49
CA CYS A 133 4.11 -1.05 -5.42
C CYS A 133 3.82 0.44 -5.66
N HIS A 134 4.86 1.27 -5.67
CA HIS A 134 4.75 2.68 -6.06
C HIS A 134 4.41 2.79 -7.57
N ASP A 135 3.35 3.52 -7.91
CA ASP A 135 2.89 3.95 -9.26
C ASP A 135 3.23 3.03 -10.46
N SER A 136 2.97 1.72 -10.33
CA SER A 136 3.47 0.70 -11.27
C SER A 136 2.39 -0.24 -11.78
N LEU A 137 1.15 0.24 -11.92
CA LEU A 137 0.00 -0.55 -12.38
C LEU A 137 0.29 -1.32 -13.68
N ALA A 138 0.99 -0.70 -14.65
CA ALA A 138 1.39 -1.35 -15.90
C ALA A 138 2.34 -2.53 -15.72
N SER A 139 3.27 -2.41 -14.76
CA SER A 139 4.24 -3.44 -14.45
C SER A 139 3.59 -4.56 -13.63
N ILE A 140 2.72 -4.20 -12.68
CA ILE A 140 1.92 -5.15 -11.91
C ILE A 140 1.04 -5.99 -12.85
N ALA A 141 0.36 -5.37 -13.81
CA ALA A 141 -0.55 -6.07 -14.74
C ALA A 141 0.13 -7.20 -15.52
N LYS A 142 1.44 -7.11 -15.74
CA LYS A 142 2.24 -8.14 -16.43
C LYS A 142 2.58 -9.33 -15.54
N ILE A 143 2.79 -9.12 -14.23
CA ILE A 143 3.29 -10.14 -13.32
C ILE A 143 2.20 -10.78 -12.45
N ALA A 144 1.16 -10.02 -12.09
CA ALA A 144 0.08 -10.50 -11.23
C ALA A 144 -0.64 -11.77 -11.74
N PRO A 145 -0.82 -12.01 -13.06
CA PRO A 145 -1.41 -13.26 -13.54
C PRO A 145 -0.59 -14.52 -13.20
N GLU A 146 0.71 -14.37 -12.94
CA GLU A 146 1.57 -15.49 -12.56
C GLU A 146 1.47 -15.83 -11.05
N TYR A 147 0.91 -14.92 -10.24
CA TYR A 147 0.77 -15.06 -8.79
C TYR A 147 -0.66 -14.69 -8.36
N PRO A 148 -1.67 -15.48 -8.75
CA PRO A 148 -3.08 -15.15 -8.55
C PRO A 148 -3.49 -14.99 -7.07
N ASP A 149 -2.77 -15.63 -6.15
CA ASP A 149 -3.05 -15.58 -4.71
C ASP A 149 -2.35 -14.41 -3.99
N VAL A 150 -1.46 -13.69 -4.67
CA VAL A 150 -0.76 -12.52 -4.12
C VAL A 150 -1.57 -11.26 -4.42
N PRO A 151 -2.01 -10.50 -3.40
CA PRO A 151 -2.66 -9.21 -3.60
C PRO A 151 -1.63 -8.15 -4.00
N PHE A 152 -1.69 -7.65 -5.23
CA PHE A 152 -0.87 -6.53 -5.69
C PHE A 152 -1.64 -5.22 -5.57
N ILE A 153 -1.05 -4.23 -4.93
CA ILE A 153 -1.64 -2.92 -4.69
C ILE A 153 -0.82 -1.89 -5.47
N SER A 154 -1.44 -1.27 -6.47
CA SER A 154 -0.86 -0.12 -7.14
C SER A 154 -1.13 1.13 -6.31
N ALA A 155 -0.09 1.63 -5.64
CA ALA A 155 -0.14 2.92 -4.97
C ALA A 155 -0.44 4.03 -5.97
N HIS A 156 -1.09 5.08 -5.49
CA HIS A 156 -1.33 6.29 -6.26
C HIS A 156 -1.94 6.00 -7.65
N ALA A 157 -3.06 5.26 -7.72
CA ALA A 157 -3.75 4.98 -8.99
C ALA A 157 -4.37 6.27 -9.62
N THR A 158 -3.55 7.27 -9.90
CA THR A 158 -3.90 8.70 -10.02
C THR A 158 -4.29 9.08 -11.43
N ASN A 159 -3.77 8.36 -12.42
CA ASN A 159 -4.08 8.59 -13.81
C ASN A 159 -5.39 7.87 -14.14
N LEU A 160 -6.51 8.57 -13.96
CA LEU A 160 -7.85 8.03 -14.24
C LEU A 160 -7.92 7.40 -15.64
N THR A 161 -7.32 8.01 -16.65
CA THR A 161 -7.32 7.45 -18.01
C THR A 161 -6.64 6.09 -18.04
N TYR A 162 -5.51 5.95 -17.36
CA TYR A 162 -4.81 4.68 -17.28
C TYR A 162 -5.50 3.66 -16.37
N ALA A 163 -5.97 4.07 -15.19
CA ALA A 163 -6.68 3.21 -14.26
C ALA A 163 -8.02 2.70 -14.84
N VAL A 164 -8.76 3.55 -15.54
CA VAL A 164 -9.99 3.17 -16.28
C VAL A 164 -9.66 2.28 -17.46
N LYS A 165 -8.60 2.58 -18.22
CA LYS A 165 -8.16 1.71 -19.31
C LYS A 165 -7.82 0.32 -18.79
N TYR A 166 -6.99 0.25 -17.74
CA TYR A 166 -6.64 -0.99 -17.05
C TYR A 166 -7.91 -1.72 -16.58
N ALA A 167 -8.82 -1.03 -15.89
CA ALA A 167 -10.06 -1.61 -15.39
C ALA A 167 -10.94 -2.21 -16.51
N LYS A 168 -10.89 -1.64 -17.73
CA LYS A 168 -11.64 -2.14 -18.88
C LYS A 168 -10.96 -3.29 -19.62
N GLU A 169 -9.63 -3.26 -19.74
CA GLU A 169 -8.89 -4.10 -20.69
C GLU A 169 -8.01 -5.16 -20.01
N GLU A 170 -7.50 -4.86 -18.81
CA GLU A 170 -6.44 -5.62 -18.16
C GLU A 170 -6.79 -6.01 -16.71
N TYR A 171 -8.03 -5.79 -16.27
CA TYR A 171 -8.50 -6.09 -14.93
C TYR A 171 -8.13 -7.51 -14.48
N ARG A 172 -7.60 -7.62 -13.25
CA ARG A 172 -7.35 -8.88 -12.56
C ARG A 172 -7.85 -8.78 -11.12
N PRO A 173 -8.47 -9.85 -10.58
CA PRO A 173 -9.07 -9.83 -9.25
C PRO A 173 -8.05 -9.67 -8.11
N ASN A 174 -6.77 -9.97 -8.36
CA ASN A 174 -5.69 -9.82 -7.39
C ASN A 174 -4.93 -8.49 -7.50
N ILE A 175 -5.40 -7.54 -8.33
CA ILE A 175 -4.83 -6.19 -8.43
C ILE A 175 -5.79 -5.18 -7.78
N PHE A 176 -5.25 -4.31 -6.93
CA PHE A 176 -5.97 -3.31 -6.17
C PHE A 176 -5.47 -1.90 -6.50
N LEU A 177 -6.41 -0.98 -6.70
CA LEU A 177 -6.13 0.43 -6.95
C LEU A 177 -6.18 1.20 -5.64
N GLU A 178 -5.03 1.68 -5.17
CA GLU A 178 -4.92 2.46 -3.95
C GLU A 178 -5.03 3.96 -4.25
N ILE A 179 -5.84 4.66 -3.45
CA ILE A 179 -6.41 5.96 -3.84
C ILE A 179 -5.72 7.21 -3.25
N CYS A 180 -4.68 7.09 -2.42
CA CYS A 180 -3.90 8.22 -1.96
C CYS A 180 -3.21 8.91 -3.14
N GLY A 181 -2.94 10.22 -3.02
CA GLY A 181 -2.27 10.96 -4.09
C GLY A 181 -3.05 11.09 -5.41
N THR A 182 -4.12 10.30 -5.65
CA THR A 182 -4.93 10.30 -6.87
C THR A 182 -5.40 11.69 -7.26
N ALA A 183 -5.54 11.92 -8.58
CA ALA A 183 -5.95 13.20 -9.12
C ALA A 183 -7.13 13.74 -8.31
N ARG A 184 -7.02 14.99 -7.85
CA ARG A 184 -8.00 15.64 -6.94
C ARG A 184 -9.29 16.03 -7.68
N ARG A 185 -9.67 15.27 -8.71
CA ARG A 185 -10.82 15.51 -9.57
C ARG A 185 -12.07 14.99 -8.88
N TYR A 186 -13.12 15.79 -8.92
CA TYR A 186 -14.47 15.39 -8.53
C TYR A 186 -14.93 14.18 -9.36
N GLY A 187 -15.68 13.25 -8.76
CA GLY A 187 -16.23 12.08 -9.46
C GLY A 187 -15.25 10.92 -9.70
N ILE A 188 -14.02 10.99 -9.17
CA ILE A 188 -12.98 9.98 -9.47
C ILE A 188 -13.30 8.61 -8.87
N ILE A 189 -13.87 8.57 -7.67
CA ILE A 189 -14.22 7.31 -7.01
C ILE A 189 -15.41 6.66 -7.72
N GLU A 190 -16.41 7.47 -8.07
CA GLU A 190 -17.60 7.08 -8.84
C GLU A 190 -17.19 6.46 -10.18
N ALA A 191 -16.33 7.14 -10.94
CA ALA A 191 -15.87 6.66 -12.23
C ALA A 191 -15.11 5.33 -12.13
N LEU A 192 -14.30 5.13 -11.09
CA LEU A 192 -13.60 3.87 -10.86
C LEU A 192 -14.59 2.74 -10.50
N VAL A 193 -15.52 3.00 -9.58
CA VAL A 193 -16.54 2.02 -9.17
C VAL A 193 -17.45 1.65 -10.35
N GLU A 194 -17.89 2.63 -11.14
CA GLU A 194 -18.71 2.40 -12.34
C GLU A 194 -17.94 1.56 -13.37
N THR A 195 -16.67 1.90 -13.64
CA THR A 195 -15.85 1.18 -14.62
C THR A 195 -15.57 -0.26 -14.19
N LEU A 196 -15.31 -0.49 -12.90
CA LEU A 196 -15.06 -1.83 -12.34
C LEU A 196 -16.36 -2.61 -12.06
N GLY A 197 -17.51 -1.95 -12.12
CA GLY A 197 -18.82 -2.48 -11.69
C GLY A 197 -18.99 -2.64 -10.18
N SER A 198 -17.93 -2.46 -9.39
CA SER A 198 -17.94 -2.48 -7.92
C SER A 198 -16.68 -1.85 -7.34
N ALA A 199 -16.66 -1.60 -6.03
CA ALA A 199 -15.48 -1.12 -5.32
C ALA A 199 -14.56 -2.25 -4.82
N ASP A 200 -14.77 -3.52 -5.20
CA ASP A 200 -14.08 -4.68 -4.61
C ASP A 200 -12.54 -4.63 -4.77
N ASN A 201 -12.04 -3.90 -5.76
CA ASN A 201 -10.60 -3.78 -6.06
C ASN A 201 -10.07 -2.35 -5.88
N ILE A 202 -10.76 -1.54 -5.08
CA ILE A 202 -10.31 -0.19 -4.71
C ILE A 202 -9.97 -0.20 -3.22
N ILE A 203 -8.79 0.28 -2.83
CA ILE A 203 -8.32 0.21 -1.44
C ILE A 203 -7.88 1.57 -0.92
N PHE A 204 -8.11 1.80 0.37
CA PHE A 204 -7.80 3.05 1.02
C PHE A 204 -6.36 3.12 1.52
N GLY A 205 -5.68 4.20 1.19
CA GLY A 205 -4.43 4.61 1.80
C GLY A 205 -4.33 6.14 1.89
N THR A 206 -3.37 6.65 2.66
CA THR A 206 -3.23 8.10 2.85
C THR A 206 -1.91 8.69 2.40
N ASP A 207 -0.84 7.90 2.31
CA ASP A 207 0.54 8.38 2.22
C ASP A 207 0.96 9.20 3.45
N LEU A 208 0.31 9.01 4.60
CA LEU A 208 0.65 9.70 5.83
C LEU A 208 2.09 9.35 6.22
N PRO A 209 2.91 10.33 6.65
CA PRO A 209 2.58 11.73 6.90
C PRO A 209 2.97 12.69 5.78
N LEU A 210 3.26 12.20 4.58
CA LEU A 210 3.52 13.05 3.41
C LEU A 210 2.25 13.79 2.99
N LEU A 211 1.10 13.12 3.07
CA LEU A 211 -0.21 13.71 2.79
C LEU A 211 -1.14 13.65 4.01
N SER A 212 -2.11 14.57 4.04
CA SER A 212 -3.13 14.59 5.09
C SER A 212 -4.21 13.52 4.85
N PRO A 213 -4.55 12.68 5.84
CA PRO A 213 -5.64 11.71 5.73
C PRO A 213 -6.98 12.35 5.34
N ALA A 214 -7.21 13.61 5.70
CA ALA A 214 -8.43 14.34 5.36
C ALA A 214 -8.71 14.35 3.85
N SER A 215 -7.66 14.42 3.01
CA SER A 215 -7.84 14.44 1.57
C SER A 215 -8.33 13.09 1.04
N SER A 216 -7.71 11.98 1.46
CA SER A 216 -8.14 10.65 1.04
C SER A 216 -9.51 10.29 1.60
N ILE A 217 -9.77 10.57 2.88
CA ILE A 217 -11.07 10.30 3.52
C ILE A 217 -12.16 11.12 2.82
N GLY A 218 -11.92 12.41 2.60
CA GLY A 218 -12.86 13.29 1.92
C GLY A 218 -13.23 12.82 0.51
N LYS A 219 -12.31 12.21 -0.23
CA LYS A 219 -12.61 11.63 -1.56
C LYS A 219 -13.66 10.53 -1.48
N VAL A 220 -13.53 9.60 -0.53
CA VAL A 220 -14.47 8.49 -0.40
C VAL A 220 -15.79 8.93 0.21
N MET A 221 -15.74 9.79 1.24
CA MET A 221 -16.94 10.22 1.95
C MET A 221 -17.86 11.06 1.07
N ASN A 222 -17.30 11.91 0.21
CA ASN A 222 -18.07 12.75 -0.72
C ASN A 222 -18.49 12.01 -2.01
N ALA A 223 -18.04 10.77 -2.22
CA ALA A 223 -18.39 10.04 -3.43
C ALA A 223 -19.89 9.66 -3.44
N GLU A 224 -20.57 9.88 -4.57
CA GLU A 224 -21.98 9.52 -4.77
C GLU A 224 -22.14 8.03 -5.13
N ILE A 225 -21.61 7.16 -4.26
CA ILE A 225 -21.73 5.69 -4.34
C ILE A 225 -22.46 5.13 -3.12
N PRO A 226 -23.06 3.92 -3.19
CA PRO A 226 -23.69 3.28 -2.04
C PRO A 226 -22.75 3.17 -0.84
N GLU A 227 -23.26 3.37 0.37
CA GLU A 227 -22.46 3.31 1.62
C GLU A 227 -21.70 1.98 1.79
N LYS A 228 -22.28 0.87 1.31
CA LYS A 228 -21.60 -0.44 1.28
C LYS A 228 -20.32 -0.45 0.45
N GLU A 229 -20.25 0.34 -0.62
CA GLU A 229 -19.07 0.46 -1.48
C GLU A 229 -18.02 1.36 -0.82
N LYS A 230 -18.43 2.43 -0.12
CA LYS A 230 -17.51 3.24 0.71
C LYS A 230 -16.87 2.39 1.81
N GLU A 231 -17.66 1.54 2.49
CA GLU A 231 -17.17 0.63 3.53
C GLU A 231 -16.16 -0.39 2.98
N LYS A 232 -16.34 -0.87 1.74
CA LYS A 232 -15.35 -1.72 1.08
C LYS A 232 -14.02 -1.01 0.90
N ILE A 233 -14.04 0.20 0.33
CA ILE A 233 -12.84 1.00 0.08
C ILE A 233 -12.10 1.29 1.39
N LEU A 234 -12.82 1.77 2.40
CA LEU A 234 -12.24 2.22 3.66
C LEU A 234 -11.79 1.09 4.57
N TYR A 235 -12.41 -0.09 4.48
CA TYR A 235 -12.23 -1.13 5.50
C TYR A 235 -12.22 -2.56 4.94
N LYS A 236 -13.32 -3.01 4.31
CA LYS A 236 -13.52 -4.45 4.05
C LYS A 236 -12.52 -5.02 3.04
N ASN A 237 -12.08 -4.24 2.05
CA ASN A 237 -11.11 -4.73 1.07
C ASN A 237 -9.74 -4.95 1.69
N ALA A 238 -9.30 -4.04 2.57
CA ALA A 238 -8.06 -4.24 3.32
C ALA A 238 -8.17 -5.44 4.25
N LEU A 239 -9.27 -5.57 5.00
CA LEU A 239 -9.50 -6.73 5.87
C LEU A 239 -9.53 -8.06 5.11
N ARG A 240 -9.95 -8.05 3.84
CA ARG A 240 -9.98 -9.24 2.98
C ARG A 240 -8.58 -9.71 2.57
N ILE A 241 -7.64 -8.79 2.33
CA ILE A 241 -6.35 -9.13 1.70
C ILE A 241 -5.16 -9.13 2.64
N PHE A 242 -5.31 -8.57 3.85
CA PHE A 242 -4.24 -8.53 4.85
C PHE A 242 -4.53 -9.49 6.01
N GLN A 243 -3.48 -10.11 6.52
CA GLN A 243 -3.50 -10.92 7.74
C GLN A 243 -3.22 -10.02 8.95
N PHE A 244 -4.28 -9.40 9.50
CA PHE A 244 -4.20 -8.52 10.68
C PHE A 244 -4.26 -9.27 12.00
#